data_AF-A0A4U9I0C0-F1
#
_entry.id   AF-A0A4U9I0C0-F1
#
_cell.length_a   1.000
_cell.length_b   1.000
_cell.length_c   1.000
_cell.angle_alpha   90.00
_cell.angle_beta   90.00
_cell.angle_gamma   90.00
#
_symmetry.space_group_name_H-M   'P 1'
#
loop_
_entity.id
_entity.type
_entity.pdbx_description
1 polymer ?
#
loop_
_entity_poly.entity_id
_entity_poly.type
_entity_poly.pdbx_seq_one_letter_code
_entity_poly.pdbx_strand_id
1 'polypeptide(L)'
;MSEVLKSLNNIRTLRAQGRELPLEILEEILEKLEVVVSERREEQSSKAASLQARQEKLEALRKLMEEDGINPEELMGAFSSKSSSPKKVREPRPAKYTFTDENGETKTWTGQGRTPKSSN
;
A
#
# COMPACT_ATOMS: atom_id res chain seq x y z
N MET A 1 -0.01 -20.89 -7.03
CA MET A 1 0.21 -21.21 -8.46
C MET A 1 -1.09 -21.75 -9.02
N SER A 2 -1.61 -21.18 -10.10
CA SER A 2 -2.88 -21.63 -10.70
C SER A 2 -2.77 -23.09 -11.16
N GLU A 3 -3.89 -23.82 -11.19
CA GLU A 3 -3.90 -25.22 -11.63
C GLU A 3 -3.36 -25.40 -13.06
N VAL A 4 -3.59 -24.42 -13.94
CA VAL A 4 -3.03 -24.37 -15.30
C VAL A 4 -1.50 -24.27 -15.28
N LEU A 5 -0.93 -23.42 -14.43
CA LEU A 5 0.54 -23.31 -14.35
C LEU A 5 1.17 -24.54 -13.70
N LYS A 6 0.44 -25.24 -12.82
CA LYS A 6 0.91 -26.51 -12.25
C LYS A 6 0.98 -27.62 -13.29
N SER A 7 0.00 -27.74 -14.19
CA SER A 7 0.04 -28.72 -15.27
C SER A 7 1.14 -28.41 -16.30
N LEU A 8 1.38 -27.12 -16.58
CA LEU A 8 2.51 -26.66 -17.41
C LEU A 8 3.87 -26.86 -16.73
N ASN A 9 3.95 -26.95 -15.40
CA ASN A 9 5.22 -27.23 -14.70
C ASN A 9 5.52 -28.73 -14.57
N ASN A 10 4.62 -29.60 -15.04
CA ASN A 10 4.84 -31.05 -15.02
C ASN A 10 5.17 -31.56 -16.43
N ILE A 11 6.43 -31.97 -16.62
CA ILE A 11 6.91 -32.40 -17.94
C ILE A 11 6.20 -33.66 -18.47
N ARG A 12 5.67 -34.53 -17.60
CA ARG A 12 4.97 -35.74 -18.04
C ARG A 12 3.62 -35.40 -18.65
N THR A 13 2.87 -34.48 -18.04
CA THR A 13 1.59 -33.98 -18.58
C THR A 13 1.81 -33.15 -19.84
N LEU A 14 2.82 -32.27 -19.85
CA LEU A 14 3.22 -31.49 -21.03
C LEU A 14 3.57 -32.38 -22.23
N ARG A 15 4.34 -33.46 -22.01
CA ARG A 15 4.68 -34.41 -23.08
C ARG A 15 3.47 -35.17 -23.62
N ALA A 16 2.50 -35.52 -22.76
CA ALA A 16 1.28 -36.18 -23.20
C ALA A 16 0.47 -35.24 -24.11
N GLN A 17 0.25 -33.99 -23.67
CA GLN A 17 -0.49 -32.98 -24.42
C GLN A 17 0.25 -32.55 -25.71
N GLY A 18 1.58 -32.43 -25.65
CA GLY A 18 2.39 -32.00 -26.79
C GLY A 18 2.44 -33.02 -27.93
N ARG A 19 2.15 -34.31 -27.69
CA ARG A 19 2.05 -35.31 -28.77
C ARG A 19 0.80 -35.12 -29.64
N GLU A 20 -0.23 -34.48 -29.10
CA GLU A 20 -1.49 -34.24 -29.79
C GLU A 20 -1.49 -32.92 -30.58
N LEU A 21 -0.41 -32.13 -30.46
CA LEU A 21 -0.25 -30.82 -31.11
C LEU A 21 0.85 -30.88 -32.18
N PRO A 22 0.70 -30.14 -33.30
CA PRO A 22 1.77 -29.96 -34.27
C PRO A 22 2.91 -29.13 -33.69
N LEU A 23 4.12 -29.34 -34.23
CA LEU A 23 5.34 -28.67 -33.77
C LEU A 23 5.23 -27.13 -33.84
N GLU A 24 4.65 -26.60 -34.91
CA GLU A 24 4.46 -25.16 -35.12
C GLU A 24 3.70 -24.50 -33.96
N ILE A 25 2.65 -25.15 -33.45
CA ILE A 25 1.88 -24.63 -32.31
C ILE A 25 2.71 -24.69 -31.02
N LEU A 26 3.55 -25.72 -30.84
CA LEU A 26 4.43 -25.81 -29.68
C LEU A 26 5.49 -24.70 -29.69
N GLU A 27 6.00 -24.34 -30.86
CA GLU A 27 6.94 -23.22 -31.04
C GLU A 27 6.27 -21.88 -30.74
N GLU A 28 5.04 -21.65 -31.22
CA GLU A 28 4.29 -20.43 -30.88
C GLU A 28 4.01 -20.30 -29.37
N ILE A 29 3.68 -21.41 -28.70
CA ILE A 29 3.47 -21.43 -27.24
C ILE A 29 4.77 -21.09 -26.51
N LEU A 30 5.89 -21.64 -26.99
CA LEU A 30 7.21 -21.38 -26.44
C LEU A 30 7.55 -19.89 -26.59
N GLU A 31 7.38 -19.31 -27.77
CA GLU A 31 7.66 -17.88 -28.02
C GLU A 31 6.85 -16.98 -27.08
N LYS A 32 5.55 -17.25 -26.93
CA LYS A 32 4.68 -16.50 -26.00
C LYS A 32 5.16 -16.63 -24.55
N LEU A 33 5.59 -17.82 -24.14
CA LEU A 33 6.12 -18.04 -22.79
C LEU A 33 7.46 -17.32 -22.60
N GLU A 34 8.33 -17.32 -23.61
CA GLU A 34 9.60 -16.60 -23.58
C GLU A 34 9.40 -15.10 -23.39
N VAL A 35 8.45 -14.49 -24.11
CA VAL A 35 8.07 -13.07 -23.93
C VAL A 35 7.62 -12.81 -22.49
N VAL A 36 6.74 -13.64 -21.92
CA VAL A 36 6.29 -13.48 -20.53
C VAL A 36 7.47 -13.60 -19.54
N VAL A 37 8.41 -14.51 -19.80
CA VAL A 37 9.58 -14.69 -18.95
C VAL A 37 10.55 -13.51 -19.09
N SER A 38 10.77 -12.97 -20.28
CA SER A 38 11.63 -11.80 -20.49
C SER A 38 11.06 -10.57 -19.79
N GLU A 39 9.77 -10.28 -19.94
CA GLU A 39 9.09 -9.19 -19.25
C GLU A 39 9.27 -9.29 -17.73
N ARG A 40 9.09 -10.49 -17.16
CA ARG A 40 9.29 -10.71 -15.71
C ARG A 40 10.73 -10.52 -15.27
N ARG A 41 11.71 -10.94 -16.08
CA ARG A 41 13.13 -10.73 -15.79
C ARG A 41 13.49 -9.25 -15.84
N GLU A 42 12.97 -8.51 -16.81
CA GLU A 42 13.15 -7.06 -16.92
C GLU A 42 12.51 -6.32 -15.74
N GLU A 43 11.28 -6.67 -15.36
CA GLU A 43 10.63 -6.14 -14.16
C GLU A 43 11.44 -6.42 -12.89
N GLN A 44 12.00 -7.61 -12.74
CA GLN A 44 12.82 -7.96 -11.58
C GLN A 44 14.15 -7.21 -11.58
N SER A 45 14.82 -7.11 -12.72
CA SER A 45 16.09 -6.39 -12.86
C SER A 45 15.93 -4.89 -12.62
N SER A 46 14.88 -4.27 -13.15
CA SER A 46 14.57 -2.85 -12.93
C SER A 46 14.22 -2.55 -11.47
N LYS A 47 13.44 -3.44 -10.82
CA LYS A 47 13.20 -3.36 -9.38
C LYS A 47 14.50 -3.48 -8.58
N ALA A 48 15.34 -4.46 -8.89
CA ALA A 48 16.64 -4.63 -8.24
C ALA A 48 17.54 -3.40 -8.43
N ALA A 49 17.63 -2.87 -9.65
CA ALA A 49 18.41 -1.67 -9.95
C ALA A 49 17.90 -0.43 -9.20
N SER A 50 16.57 -0.25 -9.09
CA SER A 50 16.00 0.86 -8.32
C SER A 50 16.29 0.76 -6.82
N LEU A 51 16.29 -0.46 -6.27
CA LEU A 51 16.64 -0.72 -4.88
C LEU A 51 18.13 -0.48 -4.63
N GLN A 52 19.00 -0.95 -5.53
CA GLN A 52 20.45 -0.70 -5.46
C GLN A 52 20.74 0.80 -5.56
N ALA A 53 20.19 1.50 -6.55
CA ALA A 53 20.39 2.95 -6.68
C ALA A 53 19.89 3.73 -5.45
N ARG A 54 18.82 3.26 -4.80
CA ARG A 54 18.35 3.84 -3.53
C ARG A 54 19.32 3.55 -2.38
N GLN A 55 19.83 2.32 -2.28
CA GLN A 55 20.80 1.93 -1.27
C GLN A 55 22.11 2.70 -1.43
N GLU A 56 22.66 2.78 -2.64
CA GLU A 56 23.86 3.58 -2.95
C GLU A 56 23.69 5.05 -2.57
N LYS A 57 22.53 5.64 -2.86
CA LYS A 57 22.23 7.02 -2.44
C LYS A 57 22.18 7.16 -0.92
N LEU A 58 21.58 6.19 -0.22
CA LEU A 58 21.53 6.21 1.25
C LEU A 58 22.93 6.04 1.85
N GLU A 59 23.76 5.19 1.29
CA GLU A 59 25.15 4.98 1.73
C GLU A 59 26.01 6.21 1.45
N ALA A 60 25.88 6.83 0.28
CA ALA A 60 26.57 8.08 -0.04
C ALA A 60 26.17 9.21 0.91
N LEU A 61 24.87 9.36 1.20
CA LEU A 61 24.38 10.33 2.18
C LEU A 61 24.88 10.02 3.59
N ARG A 62 24.91 8.75 3.98
CA ARG A 62 25.44 8.32 5.28
C ARG A 62 26.90 8.73 5.42
N LYS A 63 27.72 8.46 4.40
CA LYS A 63 29.14 8.82 4.41
C LYS A 63 29.36 10.33 4.54
N LEU A 64 28.57 11.14 3.81
CA LEU A 64 28.64 12.59 3.92
C LEU A 64 28.26 13.08 5.33
N MET A 65 27.20 12.52 5.93
CA MET A 65 26.81 12.86 7.30
C MET A 65 27.90 12.50 8.32
N GLU A 66 28.56 11.35 8.15
CA GLU A 66 29.69 10.95 8.99
C GLU A 66 30.91 11.88 8.81
N GLU A 67 31.20 12.33 7.59
CA GLU A 67 32.25 13.32 7.29
C GLU A 67 31.98 14.68 7.95
N ASP A 68 30.73 15.13 7.96
CA ASP A 68 30.31 16.35 8.65
C ASP A 68 30.19 16.18 10.18
N GLY A 69 30.46 14.97 10.71
CA GLY A 69 30.38 14.64 12.13
C GLY A 69 28.95 14.57 12.69
N ILE A 70 27.96 14.39 11.81
CA ILE A 70 26.54 14.34 12.16
C ILE A 70 26.08 12.89 12.26
N ASN A 71 25.69 12.46 13.46
CA ASN A 71 25.11 11.14 13.66
C ASN A 71 23.66 11.10 13.10
N PRO A 72 23.31 10.10 12.26
CA PRO A 72 21.98 9.99 11.67
C PRO A 72 20.87 9.79 12.71
N GLU A 73 21.17 9.19 13.86
CA GLU A 73 20.22 8.99 14.96
C GLU A 73 19.84 10.31 15.66
N GLU A 74 20.80 11.22 15.83
CA GLU A 74 20.58 12.53 16.43
C GLU A 74 19.69 13.41 15.52
N LEU A 75 19.87 13.30 14.20
CA LEU A 75 19.01 13.95 13.22
C LEU A 75 17.54 13.47 13.32
N MET A 76 17.29 12.17 13.48
CA MET A 76 15.92 11.65 13.62
C MET A 76 15.21 12.21 14.87
N GLY A 77 15.94 12.39 15.97
CA GLY A 77 15.42 13.04 17.18
C GLY A 77 15.04 14.50 16.95
N ALA A 78 15.86 15.25 16.20
CA ALA A 78 15.60 16.65 15.88
C ALA A 78 14.32 16.84 15.04
N PHE A 79 14.04 15.95 14.08
CA PHE A 79 12.81 16.01 13.27
C PHE A 79 11.55 15.55 14.02
N SER A 80 11.68 14.62 14.97
CA SER A 80 10.55 14.11 15.76
C SER A 80 10.01 15.13 16.78
N SER A 81 10.84 16.09 17.19
CA SER A 81 10.45 17.15 18.15
C SER A 81 9.41 18.15 17.62
N LYS A 82 9.14 18.19 16.31
CA LYS A 82 8.27 19.20 15.67
C LYS A 82 6.80 18.76 15.49
N SER A 83 6.43 17.51 15.74
CA SER A 83 5.07 17.00 15.43
C SER A 83 4.15 16.76 16.64
N SER A 84 4.57 17.09 17.87
CA SER A 84 3.75 16.85 19.07
C SER A 84 3.41 18.13 19.83
N SER A 85 2.74 19.09 19.18
CA SER A 85 1.91 20.03 19.94
C SER A 85 0.60 19.31 20.30
N PRO A 86 0.28 19.08 21.58
CA PRO A 86 -0.95 18.39 21.96
C PRO A 86 -2.18 19.18 21.47
N LYS A 87 -3.06 18.52 20.71
CA LYS A 87 -4.35 19.09 20.26
C LYS A 87 -5.18 19.43 21.49
N LYS A 88 -5.28 20.73 21.81
CA LYS A 88 -6.14 21.24 22.88
C LYS A 88 -7.59 20.85 22.58
N VAL A 89 -8.10 19.85 23.30
CA VAL A 89 -9.51 19.43 23.20
C VAL A 89 -10.37 20.62 23.63
N ARG A 90 -11.24 21.08 22.73
CA ARG A 90 -12.17 22.17 23.01
C ARG A 90 -13.29 21.65 23.90
N GLU A 91 -13.56 22.34 24.99
CA GLU A 91 -14.68 22.04 25.89
C GLU A 91 -16.01 22.07 25.11
N PRO A 92 -16.88 21.04 25.26
CA PRO A 92 -18.17 21.02 24.59
C PRO A 92 -19.06 22.16 25.10
N ARG A 93 -19.64 22.92 24.18
CA ARG A 93 -20.53 24.06 24.51
C ARG A 93 -21.85 23.56 25.13
N PRO A 94 -22.44 24.32 26.07
CA PRO A 94 -23.72 23.96 26.68
C PRO A 94 -24.86 23.96 25.66
N ALA A 95 -25.86 23.09 25.88
CA ALA A 95 -26.99 22.95 24.98
C ALA A 95 -27.83 24.24 24.92
N LYS A 96 -28.24 24.67 23.71
CA LYS A 96 -28.92 25.96 23.47
C LYS A 96 -30.44 25.81 23.30
N TYR A 97 -30.92 24.64 22.89
CA TYR A 97 -32.34 24.39 22.65
C TYR A 97 -32.79 23.07 23.28
N THR A 98 -34.02 23.02 23.79
CA THR A 98 -34.66 21.81 24.33
C THR A 98 -35.97 21.54 23.59
N PHE A 99 -36.21 20.30 23.17
CA PHE A 99 -37.45 19.89 22.49
C PHE A 99 -37.96 18.57 23.08
N THR A 100 -39.27 18.34 22.96
CA THR A 100 -39.95 17.16 23.52
C THR A 100 -40.34 16.22 22.38
N ASP A 101 -39.92 14.96 22.44
CA ASP A 101 -40.29 13.95 21.44
C ASP A 101 -41.67 13.32 21.73
N GLU A 102 -42.23 12.58 20.76
CA GLU A 102 -43.55 11.91 20.83
C GLU A 102 -43.72 10.95 22.04
N ASN A 103 -42.63 10.51 22.66
CA ASN A 103 -42.64 9.69 23.88
C ASN A 103 -42.60 10.52 25.19
N GLY A 104 -42.71 11.85 25.11
CA GLY A 104 -42.73 12.75 26.27
C GLY A 104 -41.36 13.06 26.89
N GLU A 105 -40.27 12.58 26.30
CA GLU A 105 -38.91 12.82 26.80
C GLU A 105 -38.31 14.11 26.22
N THR A 106 -37.69 14.92 27.09
CA THR A 106 -37.05 16.19 26.72
C THR A 106 -35.60 15.97 26.29
N LYS A 107 -35.27 16.33 25.05
CA LYS A 107 -33.92 16.26 24.49
C LYS A 107 -33.33 17.65 24.29
N THR A 108 -32.02 17.78 24.49
CA THR A 108 -31.31 19.06 24.36
C THR A 108 -30.34 19.02 23.17
N TRP A 109 -30.28 20.12 22.42
CA TRP A 109 -29.44 20.27 21.23
C TRP A 109 -28.51 21.47 21.37
N THR A 110 -27.23 21.24 21.13
CA THR A 110 -26.15 22.25 21.25
C THR A 110 -26.05 23.18 20.04
N GLY A 111 -26.86 22.96 19.00
CA GLY A 111 -26.85 23.78 17.78
C GLY A 111 -25.64 23.50 16.88
N GLN A 112 -24.85 22.46 17.16
CA GLN A 112 -23.65 22.12 16.41
C GLN A 112 -23.78 20.73 15.79
N GLY A 113 -23.86 20.67 14.45
CA GLY A 113 -24.13 19.44 13.69
C GLY A 113 -25.55 19.38 13.12
N ARG A 114 -25.97 18.21 12.61
CA ARG A 114 -27.30 18.03 12.00
C ARG A 114 -28.40 18.20 13.05
N THR A 115 -29.32 19.14 12.81
CA THR A 115 -30.50 19.37 13.66
C THR A 115 -31.32 18.08 13.80
N PRO A 116 -31.67 17.67 15.03
CA PRO A 116 -32.56 16.54 15.23
C PRO A 116 -33.91 16.89 14.60
N LYS A 117 -34.39 16.04 13.70
CA LYS A 117 -35.72 16.22 13.09
C LYS A 117 -36.77 15.94 14.17
N SER A 118 -37.63 16.91 14.43
CA SER A 118 -38.92 16.63 15.05
C SER A 118 -39.70 15.78 14.06
N SER A 119 -40.02 14.54 14.45
CA SER A 119 -41.17 13.85 13.86
C SER A 119 -42.43 14.61 14.31
N ASN A 120 -43.44 14.61 13.45
CA ASN A 120 -44.65 15.41 13.57
C ASN A 120 -45.83 14.51 13.93
#